data_AF-A0A2J6WSV4-F1
#
_entry.id   AF-A0A2J6WSV4-F1
#
_cell.length_a   1.000
_cell.length_b   1.000
_cell.length_c   1.000
_cell.angle_alpha   90.00
_cell.angle_beta   90.00
_cell.angle_gamma   90.00
#
_symmetry.space_group_name_H-M   'P 1'
#
loop_
_entity.id
_entity.type
_entity.pdbx_description
1 polymer ?
#
loop_
_entity_poly.entity_id
_entity_poly.type
_entity_poly.pdbx_seq_one_letter_code
_entity_poly.pdbx_strand_id
1 'polypeptide(L)'
;MYQRSTNSTITFNLKNGTYYYQVVYPSGYVMNGLSNKIVINGSSLTIKLTFVTKNSGGSYFNYIIYLVIISATIFLSIFLIRRRKR
;
A
#
# COMPACT_ATOMS: atom_id res chain seq x y z
N MET A 1 -9.55 18.86 -15.79
CA MET A 1 -8.22 19.34 -16.24
C MET A 1 -7.19 18.34 -15.75
N TYR A 2 -6.25 17.92 -16.60
CA TYR A 2 -5.18 16.99 -16.25
C TYR A 2 -3.84 17.70 -16.41
N GLN A 3 -2.93 17.53 -15.45
CA GLN A 3 -1.58 18.08 -15.50
C GLN A 3 -0.58 17.01 -15.07
N ARG A 4 0.54 16.92 -15.79
CA ARG A 4 1.67 16.06 -15.47
C ARG A 4 2.89 16.92 -15.27
N SER A 5 3.68 16.61 -14.25
CA SER A 5 4.92 17.31 -13.92
C SER A 5 5.93 16.29 -13.40
N THR A 6 7.21 16.60 -13.57
CA THR A 6 8.32 15.91 -12.90
C THR A 6 8.86 16.73 -11.72
N ASN A 7 8.34 17.94 -11.51
CA ASN A 7 8.69 18.80 -10.39
C ASN A 7 7.91 18.41 -9.13
N SER A 8 8.36 18.88 -7.98
CA SER A 8 7.72 18.64 -6.68
C SER A 8 6.42 19.44 -6.46
N THR A 9 6.11 20.40 -7.34
CA THR A 9 4.95 21.28 -7.23
C THR A 9 4.15 21.35 -8.53
N ILE A 10 2.83 21.44 -8.37
CA ILE A 10 1.85 21.62 -9.45
C ILE A 10 0.86 22.68 -8.97
N THR A 11 0.57 23.68 -9.82
CA THR A 11 -0.29 24.82 -9.47
C THR A 11 -1.49 24.90 -10.40
N PHE A 12 -2.69 25.04 -9.83
CA PHE A 12 -3.93 25.24 -10.57
C PHE A 12 -4.57 26.57 -10.16
N ASN A 13 -4.93 27.39 -11.14
CA ASN A 13 -5.68 28.63 -10.91
C ASN A 13 -7.17 28.35 -11.13
N LEU A 14 -7.89 28.11 -10.04
CA LEU A 14 -9.32 27.79 -10.04
C LEU A 14 -10.11 28.90 -9.32
N LYS A 15 -11.38 29.06 -9.70
CA LYS A 15 -12.31 29.95 -8.99
C LYS A 15 -12.72 29.33 -7.65
N ASN A 16 -13.40 30.13 -6.82
CA ASN A 16 -13.99 29.61 -5.59
C ASN A 16 -15.01 28.51 -5.91
N GLY A 17 -14.94 27.41 -5.18
CA GLY A 17 -15.77 26.23 -5.44
C GLY A 17 -15.25 24.97 -4.76
N THR A 18 -16.05 23.91 -4.87
CA THR A 18 -15.68 22.56 -4.41
C THR A 18 -15.21 21.74 -5.61
N TYR A 19 -14.03 21.14 -5.50
CA TYR A 19 -13.43 20.36 -6.55
C TYR A 19 -13.05 18.97 -6.05
N TYR A 20 -13.17 18.00 -6.96
CA TYR A 20 -12.63 16.68 -6.75
C TYR A 20 -11.34 16.51 -7.54
N TYR A 21 -10.38 15.80 -6.96
CA TYR A 21 -9.10 15.54 -7.61
C TYR A 21 -8.65 14.10 -7.39
N GLN A 22 -7.88 13.62 -8.34
CA GLN A 22 -7.22 12.32 -8.30
C GLN A 22 -5.76 12.51 -8.65
N VAL A 23 -4.88 11.89 -7.88
CA VAL A 23 -3.44 11.91 -8.13
C VAL A 23 -3.02 10.54 -8.64
N VAL A 24 -2.39 10.52 -9.81
CA VAL A 24 -1.79 9.32 -10.40
C VAL A 24 -0.29 9.38 -10.13
N TYR A 25 0.27 8.32 -9.56
CA TYR A 25 1.68 8.19 -9.22
C TYR A 25 2.32 6.99 -9.94
N PRO A 26 3.66 6.98 -10.11
CA PRO A 26 4.37 5.88 -10.74
C PRO A 26 4.16 4.54 -10.02
N SER A 27 4.32 3.44 -10.75
CA SER A 27 4.27 2.10 -10.17
C SER A 27 5.32 1.95 -9.06
N GLY A 28 4.95 1.26 -7.98
CA GLY A 28 5.83 1.06 -6.81
C GLY A 28 5.73 2.14 -5.73
N TYR A 29 4.93 3.18 -5.93
CA TYR A 29 4.62 4.18 -4.91
C TYR A 29 3.16 4.08 -4.49
N VAL A 30 2.86 4.57 -3.29
CA VAL A 30 1.51 4.81 -2.77
C VAL A 30 1.50 6.14 -2.02
N MET A 31 0.32 6.65 -1.74
CA MET A 31 0.13 7.89 -1.00
C MET A 31 -0.90 7.68 0.11
N ASN A 32 -0.55 8.06 1.33
CA ASN A 32 -1.43 7.94 2.48
C ASN A 32 -2.24 9.23 2.69
N GLY A 33 -3.49 9.11 3.14
CA GLY A 33 -4.29 10.24 3.62
C GLY A 33 -4.85 11.17 2.55
N LEU A 34 -5.07 10.69 1.32
CA LEU A 34 -5.69 11.50 0.28
C LEU A 34 -7.19 11.76 0.57
N SER A 35 -7.54 13.03 0.80
CA SER A 35 -8.90 13.50 0.51
C SER A 35 -9.02 13.69 -0.99
N ASN A 36 -10.11 13.21 -1.60
CA ASN A 36 -10.40 13.45 -3.01
C ASN A 36 -11.18 14.75 -3.22
N LYS A 37 -11.44 15.53 -2.17
CA LYS A 37 -12.26 16.75 -2.21
C LYS A 37 -11.54 17.93 -1.56
N ILE A 38 -11.54 19.05 -2.24
CA ILE A 38 -11.02 20.34 -1.76
C ILE A 38 -12.07 21.44 -1.95
N VAL A 39 -12.03 22.44 -1.07
CA VAL A 39 -12.90 23.62 -1.13
C VAL A 39 -12.01 24.85 -1.20
N ILE A 40 -12.20 25.68 -2.22
CA ILE A 40 -11.47 26.92 -2.45
C ILE A 40 -12.41 28.07 -2.12
N ASN A 41 -12.09 28.83 -1.06
CA ASN A 41 -12.92 29.92 -0.56
C ASN A 41 -12.12 31.23 -0.45
N GLY A 42 -11.74 31.79 -1.60
CA GLY A 42 -11.15 33.14 -1.69
C GLY A 42 -9.67 33.24 -1.33
N SER A 43 -9.02 32.15 -0.96
CA SER A 43 -7.59 32.08 -0.65
C SER A 43 -6.90 30.92 -1.37
N SER A 44 -5.58 31.04 -1.54
CA SER A 44 -4.76 29.97 -2.09
C SER A 44 -4.69 28.79 -1.11
N LEU A 45 -4.87 27.58 -1.65
CA LEU A 45 -4.80 26.34 -0.90
C LEU A 45 -3.57 25.54 -1.35
N THR A 46 -2.70 25.20 -0.40
CA THR A 46 -1.53 24.35 -0.65
C THR A 46 -1.74 23.00 -0.02
N ILE A 47 -1.78 21.96 -0.84
CA ILE A 47 -1.94 20.56 -0.39
C ILE A 47 -0.58 19.89 -0.47
N LYS A 48 -0.05 19.46 0.69
CA LYS A 48 1.17 18.68 0.75
C LYS A 48 0.85 17.21 0.55
N LEU A 49 1.57 16.57 -0.38
CA LEU A 49 1.42 15.18 -0.75
C LEU A 49 2.71 14.44 -0.44
N THR A 50 2.60 13.30 0.25
CA THR A 50 3.76 12.46 0.60
C THR A 50 3.62 11.10 -0.03
N PHE A 51 4.56 10.78 -0.92
CA PHE A 51 4.64 9.48 -1.57
C PHE A 51 5.56 8.57 -0.77
N VAL A 52 5.09 7.37 -0.49
CA VAL A 52 5.88 6.31 0.15
C VAL A 52 5.99 5.14 -0.80
N THR A 53 7.08 4.38 -0.71
CA THR A 53 7.22 3.17 -1.51
C THR A 53 6.17 2.15 -1.07
N LYS A 54 5.58 1.46 -2.05
CA LYS A 54 4.65 0.37 -1.81
C LYS A 54 5.44 -0.79 -1.20
N ASN A 55 5.41 -0.91 0.13
CA ASN A 55 6.10 -2.00 0.80
C ASN A 55 5.41 -3.32 0.44
N SER A 56 6.03 -4.09 -0.45
CA SER A 56 5.54 -5.37 -0.95
C SER A 56 6.07 -6.55 -0.11
N GLY A 57 6.93 -6.27 0.87
CA GLY A 57 7.56 -7.25 1.74
C GLY A 57 6.64 -7.63 2.88
N GLY A 58 5.77 -8.64 2.69
CA GLY A 58 4.99 -9.13 3.82
C GLY A 58 3.96 -10.23 3.58
N SER A 59 3.95 -10.95 2.46
CA SER A 59 2.85 -11.88 2.18
C SER A 59 3.24 -13.34 1.95
N TYR A 60 4.51 -13.74 2.09
CA TYR A 60 4.93 -15.15 1.95
C TYR A 60 5.40 -15.80 3.25
N PHE A 61 5.80 -15.00 4.25
CA PHE A 61 6.39 -15.51 5.49
C PHE A 61 5.41 -16.37 6.29
N ASN A 62 4.14 -15.96 6.39
CA ASN A 62 3.10 -16.75 7.07
C ASN A 62 2.78 -18.07 6.36
N TYR A 63 2.73 -18.08 5.02
CA TYR A 63 2.51 -19.32 4.26
C TYR A 63 3.67 -20.31 4.44
N ILE A 64 4.91 -19.81 4.46
CA ILE A 64 6.09 -20.63 4.72
C ILE A 64 6.04 -21.22 6.14
N ILE A 65 5.63 -20.44 7.16
CA ILE A 65 5.45 -20.93 8.53
C ILE A 65 4.41 -22.07 8.57
N TYR A 66 3.26 -21.92 7.91
CA TYR A 66 2.24 -22.99 7.87
C TYR A 66 2.76 -24.27 7.20
N LEU A 67 3.50 -24.16 6.09
CA LEU A 67 4.09 -25.33 5.40
C LEU A 67 5.13 -26.05 6.28
N VAL A 68 5.96 -25.30 7.02
CA VAL A 68 6.94 -25.88 7.95
C VAL A 68 6.25 -26.62 9.09
N ILE A 69 5.20 -26.05 9.70
CA ILE A 69 4.45 -26.72 10.79
C ILE A 69 3.76 -28.00 10.29
N ILE A 70 3.15 -27.97 9.10
CA ILE A 70 2.50 -29.16 8.51
C ILE A 70 3.53 -30.26 8.24
N SER A 71 4.68 -29.93 7.63
CA SER A 71 5.73 -30.93 7.39
C SER A 71 6.29 -31.52 8.69
N ALA A 72 6.51 -30.71 9.72
CA ALA A 72 7.01 -31.15 11.02
C ALA A 72 6.01 -32.07 11.76
N THR A 73 4.71 -31.75 11.73
CA THR A 73 3.67 -32.57 12.36
C THR A 73 3.46 -33.91 11.65
N ILE A 74 3.53 -33.93 10.31
CA ILE A 74 3.51 -35.18 9.54
C ILE A 74 4.73 -36.03 9.89
N PHE A 75 5.93 -35.43 9.89
CA PHE A 75 7.17 -36.13 10.22
C PHE A 75 7.13 -36.71 11.64
N LEU A 76 6.69 -35.93 12.63
CA LEU A 76 6.56 -36.38 14.02
C LEU A 76 5.56 -37.52 14.14
N SER A 77 4.42 -37.43 13.46
CA SER A 77 3.37 -38.46 13.47
C SER A 77 3.90 -39.78 12.91
N ILE A 78 4.61 -39.74 11.78
CA ILE A 78 5.27 -40.91 11.17
C ILE A 78 6.34 -41.49 12.11
N PHE A 79 7.17 -40.62 12.71
CA PHE A 79 8.22 -41.03 13.64
C PHE A 79 7.65 -41.75 14.87
N LEU A 80 6.58 -41.24 15.46
CA LEU A 80 5.92 -41.84 16.62
C LEU A 80 5.27 -43.20 16.28
N ILE A 81 4.62 -43.32 15.11
CA ILE A 81 4.06 -44.59 14.66
C ILE A 81 5.16 -45.63 14.43
N ARG A 82 6.29 -45.23 13.85
CA ARG A 82 7.44 -46.12 13.63
C ARG A 82 8.08 -46.56 14.95
N ARG A 83 8.15 -45.69 15.95
CA ARG A 83 8.67 -46.01 17.29
C ARG A 83 7.77 -46.98 18.06
N ARG A 84 6.44 -46.91 17.89
CA ARG A 84 5.48 -47.79 18.59
C ARG A 84 5.48 -49.23 18.04
N LYS A 85 5.92 -49.45 16.80
CA LYS A 85 6.00 -50.78 16.16
C LYS A 85 7.32 -51.51 16.40
N ARG A 86 8.30 -50.87 17.04
CA ARG A 86 9.52 -51.51 17.58
C ARG A 86 9.32 -51.77 19.07
#